data_AF-A0A353HUG3-F1
#
_entry.id   AF-A0A353HUG3-F1
#
_cell.length_a   1.000
_cell.length_b   1.000
_cell.length_c   1.000
_cell.angle_alpha   90.00
_cell.angle_beta   90.00
_cell.angle_gamma   90.00
#
_symmetry.space_group_name_H-M   'P 1'
#
loop_
_entity.id
_entity.type
_entity.pdbx_description
1 polymer ?
#
loop_
_entity_poly.entity_id
_entity_poly.type
_entity_poly.pdbx_seq_one_letter_code
_entity_poly.pdbx_strand_id
1 'polypeptide(L)' 'LSVREDSWIEVRPQGGKALISRLVKAGSLETVEVPGTATLVVGNPAGVTATLRGAAVALPQVPGKTISRVTLNK' A
#
# COMPACT_ATOMS: atom_id res chain seq x y z
N LEU A 1 -5.80 1.85 4.53
CA LEU A 1 -4.48 2.54 4.54
C LEU A 1 -4.67 3.87 5.21
N SER A 2 -3.94 4.15 6.30
CA SER A 2 -3.92 5.48 6.92
C SER A 2 -2.64 6.17 6.49
N VAL A 3 -2.76 7.36 5.90
CA VAL A 3 -1.66 8.09 5.28
C VAL A 3 -1.39 9.37 6.06
N ARG A 4 -0.24 9.45 6.74
CA ARG A 4 0.16 10.58 7.59
C ARG A 4 1.07 11.57 6.86
N GLU A 5 1.76 11.10 5.84
CA GLU A 5 2.61 11.91 4.95
C GLU A 5 2.27 11.56 3.50
N ASP A 6 2.49 12.50 2.58
CA ASP A 6 2.27 12.28 1.14
C ASP A 6 2.99 11.00 0.69
N SER A 7 2.26 10.10 0.02
CA SER A 7 2.75 8.77 -0.32
C SER A 7 2.22 8.33 -1.67
N TRP A 8 3.10 7.85 -2.55
CA TRP A 8 2.65 7.10 -3.72
C TRP A 8 2.09 5.75 -3.27
N ILE A 9 0.86 5.43 -3.67
CA ILE A 9 0.22 4.16 -3.34
C ILE A 9 -0.24 3.48 -4.62
N GLU A 10 0.24 2.25 -4.82
CA GLU A 10 -0.27 1.34 -5.83
C GLU A 10 -0.76 0.04 -5.19
N VAL A 11 -1.99 -0.38 -5.52
CA VAL A 11 -2.49 -1.73 -5.23
C VAL A 11 -2.84 -2.40 -6.54
N ARG A 12 -2.18 -3.51 -6.84
CA ARG A 12 -2.34 -4.24 -8.10
C ARG A 12 -2.63 -5.72 -7.85
N PRO A 13 -3.85 -6.21 -8.13
CA PRO A 13 -4.17 -7.63 -8.16
C PRO A 13 -3.25 -8.40 -9.11
N GLN A 14 -2.96 -9.65 -8.78
CA GLN A 14 -2.17 -10.51 -9.66
C GLN A 14 -2.90 -10.68 -11.01
N GLY A 15 -2.20 -10.39 -12.12
CA GLY A 15 -2.75 -10.50 -13.48
C GLY A 15 -3.77 -9.43 -13.88
N GLY A 16 -4.04 -8.45 -13.00
CA GLY A 16 -5.04 -7.40 -13.22
C GLY A 16 -4.44 -6.00 -13.39
N LYS A 17 -5.32 -5.03 -13.68
CA LYS A 17 -4.99 -3.60 -13.63
C LYS A 17 -4.92 -3.13 -12.18
N ALA A 18 -4.15 -2.06 -11.94
CA ALA A 18 -4.09 -1.45 -10.62
C ALA A 18 -5.48 -0.91 -10.19
N LEU A 19 -5.86 -1.20 -8.95
CA LEU A 19 -7.09 -0.69 -8.32
C LEU A 19 -6.90 0.76 -7.85
N ILE A 20 -5.67 1.08 -7.45
CA ILE A 20 -5.18 2.43 -7.18
C ILE A 20 -3.73 2.51 -7.66
N SER A 21 -3.33 3.65 -8.20
CA SER A 21 -1.95 3.93 -8.64
C SER A 21 -1.75 5.45 -8.72
N ARG A 22 -1.61 6.11 -7.56
CA ARG A 22 -1.52 7.58 -7.49
C ARG A 22 -0.81 8.07 -6.24
N LEU A 23 -0.47 9.36 -6.23
CA LEU A 23 -0.14 10.06 -4.99
C LEU A 23 -1.40 10.17 -4.12
N VAL A 24 -1.26 9.75 -2.87
CA VAL A 24 -2.25 9.90 -1.81
C VAL A 24 -1.71 10.92 -0.82
N LYS A 25 -2.55 11.91 -0.48
CA LYS A 25 -2.15 13.03 0.37
C LYS A 25 -2.19 12.69 1.85
N ALA A 26 -1.31 13.33 2.61
CA ALA A 26 -1.33 13.29 4.07
C ALA A 26 -2.74 13.57 4.63
N GLY A 27 -3.12 12.85 5.68
CA GLY A 27 -4.45 12.90 6.29
C GLY A 27 -5.50 11.99 5.64
N SER A 28 -5.18 11.32 4.53
CA SER A 28 -6.14 10.44 3.85
C SER A 28 -6.31 9.09 4.53
N LEU A 29 -7.53 8.57 4.49
CA LEU A 29 -7.87 7.19 4.79
C LEU A 29 -8.36 6.53 3.49
N GLU A 30 -7.61 5.55 2.98
CA GLU A 30 -7.95 4.83 1.75
C GLU A 30 -8.36 3.40 2.08
N THR A 31 -9.54 2.99 1.59
CA THR A 31 -9.99 1.59 1.63
C THR A 31 -10.07 1.07 0.21
N VAL A 32 -9.40 -0.05 -0.04
CA VAL A 32 -9.37 -0.70 -1.36
C VAL A 32 -9.85 -2.13 -1.20
N GLU A 33 -10.85 -2.52 -1.98
CA GLU A 33 -11.31 -3.91 -2.03
C GLU A 33 -10.33 -4.74 -2.85
N VAL A 34 -9.68 -5.73 -2.22
CA VAL A 34 -8.66 -6.57 -2.84
C VAL A 34 -9.23 -7.98 -3.05
N PRO A 35 -9.61 -8.37 -4.29
CA PRO A 35 -10.38 -9.59 -4.56
C PRO A 35 -9.57 -10.89 -4.42
N GLY A 36 -8.26 -10.80 -4.17
CA GLY A 36 -7.37 -11.94 -4.06
C GLY A 36 -5.95 -11.51 -3.71
N THR A 37 -4.96 -12.22 -4.23
CA THR A 37 -3.56 -11.83 -4.07
C THR A 37 -3.28 -10.53 -4.84
N ALA A 38 -2.60 -9.60 -4.18
CA ALA A 38 -2.19 -8.34 -4.79
C ALA A 38 -0.78 -7.93 -4.37
N THR A 39 -0.16 -7.05 -5.14
CA THR A 39 1.03 -6.31 -4.70
C THR A 39 0.59 -4.94 -4.20
N LEU A 40 1.08 -4.55 -3.03
CA LEU A 40 1.01 -3.20 -2.50
C LEU A 40 2.39 -2.55 -2.60
N VAL A 41 2.46 -1.39 -3.24
CA VAL A 41 3.63 -0.52 -3.27
C VAL A 41 3.29 0.78 -2.57
N VAL A 42 4.13 1.18 -1.61
CA VAL A 42 3.95 2.39 -0.80
C VAL A 42 5.24 3.21 -0.83
N GLY A 43 5.19 4.43 -1.32
CA GLY A 43 6.28 5.41 -1.18
C GLY A 43 6.31 6.04 0.20
N ASN A 44 7.49 6.41 0.69
CA ASN A 44 7.67 6.90 2.06
C ASN A 44 6.92 6.04 3.11
N PRO A 45 7.25 4.74 3.23
CA PRO A 45 6.43 3.80 3.97
C PRO A 45 6.33 4.10 5.47
N ALA A 46 7.25 4.88 6.07
CA ALA A 46 7.14 5.31 7.47
C ALA A 46 5.90 6.19 7.73
N GLY A 47 5.46 6.94 6.71
CA GLY A 47 4.28 7.79 6.76
C GLY A 47 2.95 7.04 6.62
N VAL A 48 2.95 5.72 6.38
CA VAL A 48 1.74 4.95 6.09
C VAL A 48 1.59 3.77 7.04
N THR A 49 0.36 3.53 7.51
CA THR A 49 -0.01 2.26 8.13
C THR A 49 -1.00 1.50 7.25
N ALA A 50 -0.77 0.20 7.11
CA ALA A 50 -1.60 -0.69 6.32
C ALA A 50 -2.21 -1.78 7.20
N THR A 51 -3.47 -2.07 6.93
CA THR A 51 -4.17 -3.24 7.46
C THR A 51 -4.83 -3.97 6.31
N LEU A 52 -4.81 -5.30 6.35
CA LEU A 52 -5.55 -6.17 5.44
C LEU A 52 -6.51 -7.00 6.28
N ARG A 53 -7.82 -6.79 6.06
CA ARG A 53 -8.89 -7.52 6.78
C ARG A 53 -8.71 -7.50 8.31
N GLY A 54 -8.31 -6.33 8.85
CA GLY A 54 -8.08 -6.11 10.28
C GLY A 54 -6.68 -6.48 10.79
N ALA A 55 -5.87 -7.23 10.03
CA ALA A 55 -4.50 -7.56 10.41
C ALA A 55 -3.51 -6.49 9.93
N ALA A 56 -2.52 -6.15 10.75
CA ALA A 56 -1.47 -5.22 10.36
C ALA A 56 -0.60 -5.80 9.23
N VAL A 57 -0.32 -4.98 8.22
CA VAL A 57 0.60 -5.31 7.14
C VAL A 57 1.90 -4.55 7.39
N ALA A 58 3.00 -5.28 7.57
CA ALA A 58 4.32 -4.67 7.67
C ALA A 58 4.68 -3.99 6.35
N LEU A 59 5.22 -2.77 6.41
CA LEU A 59 5.67 -2.01 5.25
C LEU A 59 7.19 -1.74 5.33
N PRO A 60 8.04 -2.78 5.32
CA PRO A 60 9.49 -2.59 5.37
C PRO A 60 9.94 -1.81 4.15
N GLN A 61 10.79 -0.79 4.36
CA GLN A 61 11.42 -0.10 3.26
C GLN A 61 12.39 -1.04 2.54
N VAL A 62 12.31 -1.08 1.21
CA VAL A 62 13.25 -1.84 0.38
C VAL A 62 14.64 -1.18 0.49
N PRO A 63 15.73 -1.94 0.73
CA PRO A 63 17.07 -1.39 0.85
C PRO A 63 17.46 -0.50 -0.34
N GLY A 64 17.94 0.70 -0.06
CA GLY A 64 18.35 1.68 -1.07
C GLY A 64 17.19 2.27 -1.90
N LYS A 65 15.93 2.09 -1.50
CA LYS A 65 14.75 2.67 -2.15
C LYS A 65 13.91 3.45 -1.13
N THR A 66 13.04 4.31 -1.64
CA THR A 66 12.07 5.09 -0.85
C THR A 66 10.68 4.45 -0.81
N ILE A 67 10.60 3.15 -1.12
CA ILE A 67 9.33 2.41 -1.19
C ILE A 67 9.35 1.19 -0.28
N SER A 68 8.18 0.77 0.17
CA SER A 68 7.89 -0.61 0.53
C SER A 68 7.17 -1.31 -0.63
N ARG A 69 7.44 -2.61 -0.80
CA ARG A 69 6.72 -3.48 -1.74
C ARG A 69 6.40 -4.78 -1.02
N VAL A 70 5.12 -5.10 -0.89
CA VAL A 70 4.66 -6.30 -0.18
C VAL A 70 3.59 -7.03 -0.97
N THR A 71 3.60 -8.35 -0.86
CA THR A 71 2.52 -9.20 -1.35
C THR A 71 1.44 -9.29 -0.30
N LEU A 72 0.22 -8.91 -0.67
CA LEU A 72 -0.98 -9.06 0.14
C LEU A 72 -1.57 -10.44 -0.13
N ASN A 73 -1.50 -11.31 0.87
CA ASN A 73 -2.02 -12.67 0.83
C ASN A 73 -3.09 -12.86 1.90
N LYS A 74 -4.25 -13.35 1.48
CA LYS A 74 -5.39 -13.73 2.32
C LYS A 74 -6.06 -12.63 3.14
#